data_AF-A0ABD7YRV4-F1
#
_entry.id   AF-A0ABD7YRV4-F1
#
_cell.length_a   1.000
_cell.length_b   1.000
_cell.length_c   1.000
_cell.angle_alpha   90.00
_cell.angle_beta   90.00
_cell.angle_gamma   90.00
#
_symmetry.space_group_name_H-M   'P 1'
#
loop_
_entity.id
_entity.type
_entity.pdbx_description
1 polymer ?
#
loop_
_entity_poly.entity_id
_entity_poly.type
_entity_poly.pdbx_seq_one_letter_code
_entity_poly.pdbx_strand_id
1 'polypeptide(L)'
;MDDKEIEEIIRLAGEGKQISKIWEEHFPEYDYYDVYFAAYDGGERSALGVKRMITNRLNKMAESRRSSERKEIMEELDDLVWHLYESLKASQQKLDKIRRVINK
;
A
#
# COMPACT_ATOMS: atom_id res chain seq x y z
N MET A 1 3.11 -15.35 1.57
CA MET A 1 4.20 -14.72 0.82
C MET A 1 5.43 -14.71 1.72
N ASP A 2 6.52 -15.27 1.25
CA ASP A 2 7.82 -15.28 1.92
C ASP A 2 8.68 -14.05 1.54
N ASP A 3 9.77 -13.83 2.27
CA ASP A 3 10.62 -12.64 2.09
C ASP A 3 11.24 -12.56 0.69
N LYS A 4 11.52 -13.70 0.03
CA LYS A 4 12.09 -13.70 -1.32
C LYS A 4 11.06 -13.31 -2.36
N GLU A 5 9.82 -13.77 -2.20
CA GLU A 5 8.71 -13.37 -3.04
C GLU A 5 8.44 -11.86 -2.90
N ILE A 6 8.51 -11.31 -1.69
CA ILE A 6 8.38 -9.87 -1.44
C ILE A 6 9.50 -9.09 -2.13
N GLU A 7 10.76 -9.51 -1.97
CA GLU A 7 11.91 -8.87 -2.64
C GLU A 7 11.76 -8.86 -4.17
N GLU A 8 11.26 -9.95 -4.74
CA GLU A 8 11.05 -10.07 -6.17
C GLU A 8 9.93 -9.16 -6.67
N ILE A 9 8.83 -9.05 -5.93
CA ILE A 9 7.73 -8.13 -6.24
C ILE A 9 8.24 -6.67 -6.21
N ILE A 10 9.03 -6.32 -5.19
CA ILE A 10 9.65 -5.00 -5.06
C ILE A 10 10.58 -4.73 -6.26
N ARG A 11 11.42 -5.70 -6.64
CA ARG A 11 12.33 -5.58 -7.79
C ARG A 11 11.56 -5.36 -9.08
N LEU A 12 10.56 -6.18 -9.38
CA LEU A 12 9.75 -6.08 -10.60
C LEU A 12 8.98 -4.75 -10.68
N ALA A 13 8.44 -4.30 -9.55
CA ALA A 13 7.79 -2.99 -9.46
C ALA A 13 8.81 -1.85 -9.67
N GLY A 14 10.01 -1.96 -9.10
CA GLY A 14 11.13 -1.02 -9.29
C GLY A 14 11.64 -0.94 -10.72
N GLU A 15 11.53 -2.03 -11.49
CA GLU A 15 11.82 -2.08 -12.94
C GLU A 15 10.71 -1.47 -13.80
N GLY A 16 9.63 -0.96 -13.18
CA GLY A 16 8.53 -0.27 -13.85
C GLY A 16 7.43 -1.20 -14.37
N LYS A 17 7.44 -2.48 -13.98
CA LYS A 17 6.39 -3.42 -14.37
C LYS A 17 5.07 -3.07 -13.66
N GLN A 18 3.96 -3.13 -14.40
CA GLN A 18 2.65 -2.87 -13.83
C GLN A 18 2.27 -3.96 -12.82
N ILE A 19 1.73 -3.60 -11.67
CA ILE A 19 1.39 -4.54 -10.59
C ILE A 19 0.36 -5.59 -11.03
N SER A 20 -0.60 -5.22 -11.88
CA SER A 20 -1.52 -6.19 -12.50
C SER A 20 -0.77 -7.27 -13.29
N LYS A 21 0.34 -6.90 -13.95
CA LYS A 21 1.21 -7.85 -14.66
C LYS A 21 2.14 -8.61 -13.75
N ILE A 22 2.56 -8.04 -12.62
CA ILE A 22 3.30 -8.77 -11.60
C ILE A 22 2.41 -9.87 -10.99
N TRP A 23 1.16 -9.53 -10.65
CA TRP A 23 0.19 -10.49 -10.14
C TRP A 23 -0.19 -11.56 -11.17
N GLU A 24 -0.65 -11.16 -12.37
CA GLU A 24 -1.12 -12.10 -13.40
C GLU A 24 -0.03 -13.08 -13.86
N GLU A 25 1.23 -12.66 -13.93
CA GLU A 25 2.31 -13.44 -14.56
C GLU A 25 3.26 -14.11 -13.56
N HIS A 26 3.40 -13.60 -12.32
CA HIS A 26 4.44 -14.06 -11.37
C HIS A 26 3.85 -14.59 -10.07
N PHE A 27 2.72 -14.05 -9.62
CA PHE A 27 2.14 -14.34 -8.30
C PHE A 27 0.61 -14.56 -8.34
N PRO A 28 0.06 -15.34 -9.29
CA PRO A 28 -1.38 -15.51 -9.44
C PRO A 28 -2.04 -16.31 -8.32
N GLU A 29 -1.26 -17.06 -7.54
CA GLU A 29 -1.69 -17.80 -6.35
C GLU A 29 -2.00 -16.90 -5.15
N TYR A 30 -1.49 -15.67 -5.18
CA TYR A 30 -1.77 -14.66 -4.17
C TYR A 30 -2.95 -13.79 -4.58
N ASP A 31 -3.59 -13.17 -3.59
CA ASP A 31 -4.55 -12.14 -3.89
C ASP A 31 -3.82 -10.95 -4.55
N TYR A 32 -4.47 -10.31 -5.52
CA TYR A 32 -3.93 -9.11 -6.16
C TYR A 32 -3.49 -8.08 -5.10
N TYR A 33 -4.20 -7.99 -3.98
CA TYR A 33 -3.87 -7.11 -2.87
C TYR A 33 -2.59 -7.51 -2.13
N ASP A 34 -2.28 -8.79 -1.98
CA ASP A 34 -1.03 -9.24 -1.34
C ASP A 34 0.18 -8.81 -2.19
N VAL A 35 0.10 -9.03 -3.50
CA VAL A 35 1.14 -8.63 -4.47
C VAL A 35 1.27 -7.12 -4.54
N TYR A 36 0.14 -6.43 -4.53
CA TYR A 36 0.08 -4.99 -4.48
C TYR A 36 0.74 -4.45 -3.19
N PHE A 37 0.44 -5.02 -2.01
CA PHE A 37 1.04 -4.60 -0.74
C PHE A 37 2.55 -4.84 -0.73
N ALA A 38 3.03 -6.00 -1.18
CA ALA A 38 4.45 -6.30 -1.26
C ALA A 38 5.21 -5.32 -2.18
N ALA A 39 4.63 -4.96 -3.33
CA ALA A 39 5.22 -3.96 -4.24
C ALA A 39 5.33 -2.57 -3.62
N TYR A 40 4.40 -2.21 -2.74
CA TYR A 40 4.28 -0.88 -2.14
C TYR A 40 4.85 -0.76 -0.73
N ASP A 41 5.14 -1.85 -0.02
CA ASP A 41 5.87 -1.79 1.25
C ASP A 41 7.37 -1.59 1.05
N GLY A 42 7.92 -2.04 -0.09
CA GLY A 42 9.33 -1.83 -0.45
C GLY A 42 9.67 -0.48 -1.10
N GLY A 43 8.67 0.34 -1.44
CA GLY A 43 8.87 1.66 -2.05
C GLY A 43 7.96 2.70 -1.40
N GLU A 44 8.50 3.86 -1.00
CA GLU A 44 7.75 4.92 -0.28
C GLU A 44 6.38 5.17 -0.94
N ARG A 45 5.29 4.77 -0.25
CA ARG A 45 3.93 4.94 -0.77
C ARG A 45 3.65 6.42 -0.98
N SER A 46 3.21 6.82 -2.18
CA SER A 46 2.63 8.16 -2.34
C SER A 46 1.28 8.22 -1.62
N ALA A 47 0.99 9.34 -0.93
CA ALA A 47 -0.27 9.54 -0.22
C ALA A 47 -1.51 9.33 -1.12
N LEU A 48 -1.39 9.66 -2.41
CA LEU A 48 -2.44 9.46 -3.40
C LEU A 48 -2.73 7.97 -3.68
N GLY A 49 -1.70 7.14 -3.72
CA GLY A 49 -1.83 5.68 -3.89
C GLY A 49 -2.63 5.07 -2.74
N VAL A 50 -2.24 5.38 -1.50
CA VAL A 50 -2.94 4.90 -0.29
C VAL A 50 -4.39 5.37 -0.25
N LYS A 51 -4.66 6.64 -0.61
CA LYS A 51 -6.03 7.18 -0.69
C LYS A 51 -6.90 6.43 -1.71
N ARG A 52 -6.35 6.02 -2.86
CA ARG A 52 -7.07 5.23 -3.86
C ARG A 52 -7.41 3.83 -3.34
N MET A 53 -6.49 3.18 -2.63
CA MET A 53 -6.76 1.88 -1.99
C MET A 53 -7.90 1.97 -0.98
N ILE A 54 -7.85 2.95 -0.08
CA ILE A 54 -8.91 3.18 0.93
C ILE A 54 -10.26 3.32 0.23
N THR A 55 -10.31 4.08 -0.87
CA THR A 55 -11.53 4.27 -1.66
C THR A 55 -12.04 2.94 -2.24
N ASN A 56 -11.15 2.12 -2.81
CA ASN A 56 -11.51 0.83 -3.38
C ASN A 56 -12.03 -0.15 -2.32
N ARG A 57 -11.39 -0.20 -1.14
CA ARG A 57 -11.83 -1.05 -0.02
C ARG A 57 -13.18 -0.59 0.52
N LEU A 58 -13.41 0.73 0.66
CA LEU A 58 -14.72 1.26 1.04
C LEU A 58 -15.83 0.86 0.04
N ASN A 59 -15.55 0.95 -1.26
CA ASN A 59 -16.50 0.51 -2.30
C ASN A 59 -16.79 -0.99 -2.19
N LYS A 60 -15.74 -1.81 -2.01
CA LYS A 60 -15.89 -3.26 -1.84
C LYS A 60 -16.70 -3.61 -0.58
N MET A 61 -16.48 -2.89 0.52
CA MET A 61 -17.25 -3.06 1.76
C MET A 61 -18.74 -2.75 1.55
N ALA A 62 -19.05 -1.69 0.81
CA ALA A 62 -20.43 -1.29 0.50
C ALA A 62 -21.16 -2.34 -0.35
N GLU A 63 -20.43 -3.05 -1.22
CA GLU A 63 -20.96 -4.13 -2.06
C GLU A 63 -21.07 -5.47 -1.31
N SER A 64 -20.31 -5.66 -0.23
CA SER A 64 -20.25 -6.93 0.49
C SER A 64 -21.51 -7.20 1.33
N ARG A 65 -22.15 -8.34 1.06
CA ARG A 65 -23.32 -8.83 1.80
C ARG A 65 -22.93 -9.63 3.05
N ARG A 66 -21.68 -10.09 3.15
CA ARG A 66 -21.21 -10.96 4.22
C ARG A 66 -20.61 -10.16 5.36
N SER A 67 -21.05 -10.43 6.58
CA SER A 67 -20.54 -9.70 7.75
C SER A 67 -19.07 -9.99 8.05
N SER A 68 -18.58 -11.20 7.74
CA SER A 68 -17.17 -11.57 7.92
C SER A 68 -16.27 -10.80 6.95
N GLU A 69 -16.63 -10.80 5.66
CA GLU A 69 -15.90 -10.06 4.62
C GLU A 69 -15.88 -8.55 4.91
N ARG A 70 -17.01 -7.96 5.37
CA ARG A 70 -17.01 -6.57 5.83
C ARG A 70 -16.05 -6.33 7.00
N LYS A 71 -15.90 -7.28 7.92
CA LYS A 71 -15.00 -7.15 9.06
C LYS A 71 -13.54 -7.18 8.62
N GLU A 72 -13.18 -8.10 7.73
CA GLU A 72 -11.84 -8.18 7.11
C GLU A 72 -11.49 -6.87 6.38
N ILE A 73 -12.42 -6.37 5.56
CA ILE A 73 -12.23 -5.08 4.87
C ILE A 73 -12.06 -3.92 5.87
N MET A 74 -12.73 -3.98 7.03
CA MET A 74 -12.63 -2.95 8.06
C MET A 74 -11.26 -2.94 8.74
N GLU A 75 -10.73 -4.11 9.04
CA GLU A 75 -9.39 -4.27 9.61
C GLU A 75 -8.32 -3.74 8.63
N GLU A 76 -8.42 -4.10 7.35
CA GLU A 76 -7.51 -3.57 6.32
C GLU A 76 -7.63 -2.05 6.13
N LEU A 77 -8.84 -1.49 6.24
CA LEU A 77 -9.05 -0.05 6.14
C LEU A 77 -8.36 0.69 7.28
N ASP A 78 -8.38 0.14 8.49
CA ASP A 78 -7.70 0.71 9.65
C ASP A 78 -6.18 0.76 9.41
N ASP A 79 -5.61 -0.35 8.93
CA ASP A 79 -4.18 -0.44 8.58
C ASP A 79 -3.77 0.57 7.50
N LEU A 80 -4.58 0.72 6.45
CA LEU A 80 -4.33 1.70 5.39
C LEU A 80 -4.39 3.14 5.89
N VAL A 81 -5.34 3.45 6.77
CA VAL A 81 -5.46 4.79 7.39
C VAL A 81 -4.27 5.07 8.29
N TRP A 82 -3.88 4.11 9.12
CA TRP A 82 -2.73 4.24 10.00
C TRP A 82 -1.43 4.43 9.23
N HIS A 83 -1.21 3.64 8.18
CA HIS A 83 -0.06 3.78 7.30
C HIS A 83 0.00 5.17 6.64
N LEU A 84 -1.14 5.67 6.14
CA LEU A 84 -1.21 7.01 5.55
C LEU A 84 -0.83 8.10 6.56
N TYR A 85 -1.35 7.98 7.79
CA TYR A 85 -1.04 8.90 8.88
C TYR A 85 0.46 8.93 9.20
N GLU A 86 1.09 7.77 9.45
CA GLU A 86 2.50 7.70 9.80
C GLU A 86 3.40 8.19 8.66
N SER A 87 3.05 7.89 7.40
CA SER A 87 3.80 8.37 6.22
C SER A 87 3.76 9.90 6.09
N LEU A 88 2.59 10.51 6.31
CA LEU A 88 2.44 11.97 6.26
C LEU A 88 3.17 12.64 7.43
N LYS A 89 3.08 12.07 8.63
CA LYS A 89 3.80 12.54 9.83
C LYS A 89 5.31 12.48 9.62
N ALA A 90 5.85 11.38 9.08
CA ALA A 90 7.26 11.26 8.75
C ALA A 90 7.69 12.29 7.70
N SER A 91 6.87 12.51 6.67
CA SER A 91 7.09 13.52 5.63
C SER A 91 7.14 14.94 6.22
N GLN A 92 6.22 15.28 7.13
CA GLN A 92 6.22 16.56 7.83
C GLN A 92 7.49 16.76 8.68
N GLN A 93 7.92 15.73 9.41
CA GLN A 93 9.16 15.78 10.20
C GLN A 93 10.39 15.99 9.32
N LYS A 94 10.45 15.35 8.14
CA LYS A 94 11.52 15.58 7.15
C LYS A 94 11.51 17.05 6.69
N LEU A 95 10.35 17.61 6.34
CA LEU A 95 10.21 19.01 5.92
C LEU A 95 10.62 20.00 7.02
N ASP A 96 10.26 19.73 8.28
CA ASP A 96 10.64 20.59 9.40
C ASP A 96 12.16 20.58 9.64
N LYS A 97 12.82 19.42 9.49
CA LYS A 97 14.29 19.34 9.53
C LYS A 97 14.92 20.18 8.42
N ILE A 98 14.41 20.11 7.20
CA ILE A 98 14.89 20.91 6.07
C ILE A 98 14.72 22.41 6.35
N ARG A 99 13.54 22.85 6.84
CA ARG A 99 13.29 24.25 7.20
C ARG A 99 14.27 24.78 8.24
N ARG A 100 14.60 23.98 9.26
CA ARG A 100 15.58 24.38 10.31
C ARG A 100 16.99 24.57 9.76
N VAL A 101 17.36 23.84 8.71
CA VAL A 101 18.67 23.95 8.06
C VAL A 101 18.72 25.16 7.14
N ILE A 102 17.64 25.43 6.39
CA ILE A 102 17.59 26.55 5.43
C ILE A 102 17.46 27.91 6.15
N ASN A 103 16.71 27.98 7.26
CA ASN A 103 16.50 29.23 8.01
C ASN A 103 17.59 29.51 9.07
N LYS A 104 18.76 28.91 8.91
CA LYS A 104 19.96 29.15 9.73
C LYS A 104 20.98 29.93 8.92
#